data_AF-A0A7R8HDM9-F1
#
_entry.id   AF-A0A7R8HDM9-F1
#
_cell.length_a   1.000
_cell.length_b   1.000
_cell.length_c   1.000
_cell.angle_alpha   90.00
_cell.angle_beta   90.00
_cell.angle_gamma   90.00
#
_symmetry.space_group_name_H-M   'P 1'
#
loop_
_entity.id
_entity.type
_entity.pdbx_description
1 polymer ?
#
loop_
_entity_poly.entity_id
_entity_poly.type
_entity_poly.pdbx_seq_one_letter_code
_entity_poly.pdbx_strand_id
1 'polypeptide(L)'
;MTARELTTSVKDGTATLTECNNEGGIMSPAAASTSSAGVSSLNGTAHVSNANGILNGGITNEDCGIREVWSHNLEEEFKAICQVVKRFPFVAMDTEFPGVVARPIGEFKSTTDYQYQLLRCNVDLLKIIQVGLTFLDEDGTLPEAGVSTWQFNFKFNLTEDMYAEDSVDLLQNSGIQFEKHETQGIDRLAFAELMLSSGLVLLPGVKWLSFHSGYDFGYLLNLLTNQNLPISEGDFFELLKMYFPAVYDVKYLMKSCKNLKGGLQEVANELEVPRIGPQHQAGSDALLTGQTFFKMKEMFFEDDIDDSKYCGHLYAPPSSVNSSTTVVNSTTSSAPSGSVDSSEASTEQSASTNENITSDEPAANGVSS
;
A
#
# COMPACT_ATOMS: atom_id res chain seq x y z
N MET A 1 59.73 -14.29 7.86
CA MET A 1 60.15 -15.11 9.01
C MET A 1 59.29 -14.69 10.19
N THR A 2 58.13 -15.32 10.43
CA THR A 2 57.94 -16.59 11.17
C THR A 2 58.05 -16.45 12.70
N ALA A 3 56.89 -16.28 13.35
CA ALA A 3 56.58 -16.74 14.71
C ALA A 3 55.23 -17.47 14.57
N ARG A 4 55.16 -18.80 14.47
CA ARG A 4 55.32 -19.86 15.49
C ARG A 4 54.30 -19.75 16.63
N GLU A 5 53.23 -20.53 16.48
CA GLU A 5 52.23 -20.88 17.49
C GLU A 5 52.77 -21.93 18.48
N LEU A 6 52.03 -22.11 19.59
CA LEU A 6 51.57 -23.38 20.21
C LEU A 6 50.83 -22.98 21.52
N THR A 7 49.48 -23.00 21.57
CA THR A 7 48.61 -24.09 22.10
C THR A 7 48.89 -24.50 23.56
N THR A 8 47.93 -24.82 24.46
CA THR A 8 46.45 -24.83 24.53
C THR A 8 46.10 -25.30 25.96
N SER A 9 45.00 -24.86 26.57
CA SER A 9 44.07 -25.78 27.26
C SER A 9 42.72 -25.11 27.57
N VAL A 10 41.69 -25.93 27.74
CA VAL A 10 40.26 -25.59 27.73
C VAL A 10 39.55 -26.29 28.90
N LYS A 11 38.36 -25.77 29.27
CA LYS A 11 37.26 -26.25 30.17
C LYS A 11 37.27 -25.69 31.61
N ASP A 12 36.14 -25.39 32.26
CA ASP A 12 34.69 -25.58 32.00
C ASP A 12 33.93 -24.23 32.22
N GLY A 13 32.65 -24.02 31.91
CA GLY A 13 31.60 -24.89 31.36
C GLY A 13 30.26 -24.73 32.09
N THR A 14 29.42 -23.77 31.69
CA THR A 14 27.98 -23.73 32.01
C THR A 14 27.21 -23.15 30.83
N ALA A 15 26.49 -24.00 30.11
CA ALA A 15 25.51 -23.59 29.10
C ALA A 15 24.12 -23.61 29.73
N THR A 16 23.38 -22.50 29.61
CA THR A 16 21.94 -22.46 29.89
C THR A 16 21.18 -22.50 28.57
N LEU A 17 20.48 -23.60 28.34
CA LEU A 17 19.44 -23.71 27.32
C LEU A 17 18.23 -22.91 27.79
N THR A 18 17.62 -22.13 26.89
CA THR A 18 16.27 -21.56 27.07
C THR A 18 15.53 -21.65 25.75
N GLU A 19 14.21 -21.84 25.82
CA GLU A 19 13.42 -22.53 24.80
C GLU A 19 13.19 -21.73 23.51
N CYS A 20 13.19 -22.46 22.39
CA CYS A 20 12.66 -21.95 21.12
C CYS A 20 11.13 -21.93 21.18
N ASN A 21 10.54 -20.77 21.44
CA ASN A 21 9.12 -20.57 21.13
C ASN A 21 8.94 -20.33 19.62
N ASN A 22 8.02 -21.11 19.05
CA ASN A 22 7.77 -21.24 17.63
C ASN A 22 6.43 -20.56 17.31
N GLU A 23 6.46 -19.34 16.76
CA GLU A 23 5.28 -18.68 16.21
C GLU A 23 5.49 -18.38 14.73
N GLY A 24 4.57 -18.86 13.90
CA GLY A 24 4.60 -18.72 12.45
C GLY A 24 4.10 -17.36 11.99
N GLY A 25 4.70 -16.83 10.93
CA GLY A 25 4.35 -15.51 10.40
C GLY A 25 3.14 -15.50 9.48
N ILE A 26 2.48 -14.34 9.39
CA ILE A 26 1.61 -13.92 8.29
C ILE A 26 2.02 -12.49 7.91
N MET A 27 2.32 -12.25 6.63
CA MET A 27 2.63 -10.90 6.10
C MET A 27 1.43 -10.34 5.34
N SER A 28 1.00 -9.15 5.75
CA SER A 28 -0.12 -8.33 5.22
C SER A 28 0.34 -6.86 5.07
N PRO A 29 -0.40 -6.01 4.30
CA PRO A 29 0.03 -4.65 3.97
C PRO A 29 0.04 -3.68 5.16
N ALA A 30 0.46 -2.44 4.94
CA ALA A 30 0.65 -1.40 5.97
C ALA A 30 -0.65 -0.80 6.56
N ALA A 31 -1.71 -1.59 6.70
CA ALA A 31 -2.94 -1.23 7.40
C ALA A 31 -3.01 -2.01 8.74
N ALA A 32 -3.07 -1.27 9.85
CA ALA A 32 -3.14 -1.69 11.26
C ALA A 32 -2.28 -2.89 11.75
N SER A 33 -1.44 -2.63 12.77
CA SER A 33 -0.95 -3.68 13.66
C SER A 33 -0.79 -3.20 15.10
N THR A 34 -1.79 -3.47 15.96
CA THR A 34 -1.59 -3.51 17.42
C THR A 34 -2.41 -4.66 18.01
N SER A 35 -1.74 -5.56 18.73
CA SER A 35 -2.37 -6.68 19.45
C SER A 35 -2.69 -6.29 20.89
N SER A 36 -3.95 -6.44 21.31
CA SER A 36 -4.40 -6.13 22.67
C SER A 36 -4.28 -7.34 23.61
N ALA A 37 -3.20 -7.39 24.39
CA ALA A 37 -3.08 -8.33 25.52
C ALA A 37 -3.45 -7.61 26.83
N GLY A 38 -4.62 -7.92 27.40
CA GLY A 38 -5.11 -7.29 28.62
C GLY A 38 -4.39 -7.80 29.89
N VAL A 39 -3.84 -6.88 30.69
CA VAL A 39 -3.43 -7.14 32.08
C VAL A 39 -3.95 -6.02 32.97
N SER A 40 -4.63 -6.38 34.06
CA SER A 40 -5.25 -5.46 35.01
C SER A 40 -4.32 -5.14 36.18
N SER A 41 -4.19 -3.86 36.54
CA SER A 41 -3.76 -3.41 37.87
C SER A 41 -4.18 -1.95 38.15
N LEU A 42 -4.09 -1.52 39.40
CA LEU A 42 -4.85 -0.40 40.01
C LEU A 42 -4.00 0.84 40.37
N ASN A 43 -4.74 1.95 40.63
CA ASN A 43 -4.40 3.18 41.36
C ASN A 43 -3.57 4.29 40.67
N GLY A 44 -4.01 5.55 40.82
CA GLY A 44 -3.11 6.71 40.68
C GLY A 44 -3.69 8.07 40.25
N THR A 45 -4.77 8.55 40.87
CA THR A 45 -5.37 9.90 40.73
C THR A 45 -4.49 11.07 40.23
N ALA A 46 -4.97 11.80 39.21
CA ALA A 46 -4.95 13.26 39.14
C ALA A 46 -6.10 13.77 38.23
N HIS A 47 -6.74 14.87 38.58
CA HIS A 47 -8.04 15.28 38.04
C HIS A 47 -7.94 16.60 37.27
N VAL A 48 -8.32 16.61 35.97
CA VAL A 48 -8.61 17.84 35.22
C VAL A 48 -9.99 17.69 34.55
N SER A 49 -10.73 18.79 34.51
CA SER A 49 -12.20 18.80 34.46
C SER A 49 -12.79 18.31 33.14
N ASN A 50 -13.60 17.25 33.23
CA ASN A 50 -14.34 16.72 32.09
C ASN A 50 -15.59 17.59 31.79
N ALA A 51 -15.52 18.42 30.74
CA ALA A 51 -16.61 19.29 30.30
C ALA A 51 -17.60 18.53 29.39
N ASN A 52 -18.28 17.51 29.93
CA ASN A 52 -19.35 16.79 29.24
C ASN A 52 -20.61 17.67 29.10
N GLY A 53 -20.59 18.57 28.12
CA GLY A 53 -21.76 19.23 27.54
C GLY A 53 -22.16 18.51 26.25
N ILE A 54 -23.45 18.23 26.09
CA ILE A 54 -23.98 17.42 24.97
C ILE A 54 -23.74 18.12 23.63
N LEU A 55 -22.86 17.55 22.79
CA LEU A 55 -22.79 17.78 21.35
C LEU A 55 -22.70 16.41 20.66
N ASN A 56 -23.78 16.02 19.97
CA ASN A 56 -23.91 14.71 19.35
C ASN A 56 -23.39 14.72 17.90
N GLY A 57 -22.19 15.25 17.71
CA GLY A 57 -21.46 15.32 16.44
C GLY A 57 -19.97 15.23 16.73
N GLY A 58 -19.29 14.24 16.15
CA GLY A 58 -17.84 14.10 16.26
C GLY A 58 -17.12 15.22 15.50
N ILE A 59 -15.85 15.46 15.86
CA ILE A 59 -14.96 16.39 15.15
C ILE A 59 -14.83 15.91 13.70
N THR A 60 -15.11 16.78 12.74
CA THR A 60 -15.01 16.48 11.29
C THR A 60 -13.60 16.72 10.75
N ASN A 61 -13.35 16.31 9.50
CA ASN A 61 -12.12 16.64 8.80
C ASN A 61 -12.00 18.15 8.59
N GLU A 62 -13.11 18.80 8.26
CA GLU A 62 -13.18 20.24 8.08
C GLU A 62 -12.92 21.02 9.38
N ASP A 63 -13.37 20.53 10.54
CA ASP A 63 -13.02 21.08 11.87
C ASP A 63 -11.52 20.96 12.16
N CYS A 64 -10.84 19.96 11.56
CA CYS A 64 -9.39 19.76 11.63
C CYS A 64 -8.60 20.55 10.57
N GLY A 65 -9.27 21.32 9.70
CA GLY A 65 -8.64 22.04 8.58
C GLY A 65 -8.31 21.18 7.37
N ILE A 66 -8.77 19.92 7.33
CA ILE A 66 -8.63 19.00 6.20
C ILE A 66 -9.81 19.23 5.24
N ARG A 67 -9.51 19.57 3.98
CA ARG A 67 -10.53 19.82 2.96
C ARG A 67 -10.95 18.52 2.28
N GLU A 68 -12.17 18.10 2.58
CA GLU A 68 -12.88 17.06 1.84
C GLU A 68 -13.11 17.46 0.37
N VAL A 69 -12.62 16.61 -0.55
CA VAL A 69 -12.82 16.76 -2.00
C VAL A 69 -13.64 15.59 -2.52
N TRP A 70 -14.70 15.93 -3.25
CA TRP A 70 -15.67 15.03 -3.86
C TRP A 70 -15.87 15.47 -5.33
N SER A 71 -16.64 14.72 -6.11
CA SER A 71 -16.90 15.04 -7.53
C SER A 71 -17.36 16.48 -7.79
N HIS A 72 -18.14 17.07 -6.88
CA HIS A 72 -18.77 18.38 -7.07
C HIS A 72 -17.85 19.59 -6.83
N ASN A 73 -16.78 19.47 -6.02
CA ASN A 73 -15.83 20.56 -5.74
C ASN A 73 -14.42 20.31 -6.30
N LEU A 74 -14.17 19.16 -6.94
CA LEU A 74 -12.87 18.75 -7.49
C LEU A 74 -12.14 19.87 -8.28
N GLU A 75 -12.83 20.50 -9.23
CA GLU A 75 -12.24 21.58 -10.03
C GLU A 75 -11.91 22.86 -9.22
N GLU A 76 -12.70 23.17 -8.20
CA GLU A 76 -12.49 24.35 -7.35
C GLU A 76 -11.24 24.16 -6.50
N GLU A 77 -11.12 22.98 -5.88
CA GLU A 77 -9.97 22.64 -5.05
C GLU A 77 -8.68 22.52 -5.87
N PHE A 78 -8.73 21.95 -7.08
CA PHE A 78 -7.56 21.95 -7.97
C PHE A 78 -7.13 23.37 -8.36
N LYS A 79 -8.06 24.32 -8.56
CA LYS A 79 -7.69 25.73 -8.81
C LYS A 79 -6.95 26.36 -7.63
N ALA A 80 -7.29 25.99 -6.38
CA ALA A 80 -6.56 26.42 -5.19
C ALA A 80 -5.17 25.75 -5.10
N ILE A 81 -5.09 24.44 -5.36
CA ILE A 81 -3.84 23.67 -5.36
C ILE A 81 -2.83 24.23 -6.38
N CYS A 82 -3.29 24.58 -7.59
CA CYS A 82 -2.49 25.24 -8.62
C CYS A 82 -1.87 26.58 -8.16
N GLN A 83 -2.36 27.20 -7.08
CA GLN A 83 -1.73 28.38 -6.46
C GLN A 83 -0.86 28.02 -5.26
N VAL A 84 -1.28 27.07 -4.42
CA VAL A 84 -0.56 26.72 -3.19
C VAL A 84 0.81 26.10 -3.50
N VAL A 85 0.90 25.19 -4.48
CA VAL A 85 2.14 24.49 -4.85
C VAL A 85 3.28 25.44 -5.29
N LYS A 86 2.94 26.63 -5.78
CA LYS A 86 3.91 27.66 -6.19
C LYS A 86 4.65 28.31 -5.02
N ARG A 87 4.12 28.20 -3.80
CA ARG A 87 4.67 28.76 -2.56
C ARG A 87 5.01 27.69 -1.53
N PHE A 88 4.32 26.56 -1.58
CA PHE A 88 4.46 25.41 -0.69
C PHE A 88 4.77 24.18 -1.55
N PRO A 89 6.03 24.04 -2.04
CA PRO A 89 6.40 23.03 -3.03
C PRO A 89 6.67 21.64 -2.45
N PHE A 90 6.64 21.48 -1.11
CA PHE A 90 6.72 20.17 -0.47
C PHE A 90 5.32 19.59 -0.34
N VAL A 91 5.09 18.44 -0.98
CA VAL A 91 3.79 17.75 -1.05
C VAL A 91 3.90 16.44 -0.30
N ALA A 92 3.40 16.40 0.93
CA ALA A 92 3.25 15.16 1.66
C ALA A 92 1.98 14.42 1.22
N MET A 93 2.09 13.11 1.06
CA MET A 93 1.05 12.27 0.45
C MET A 93 0.97 10.90 1.11
N ASP A 94 -0.27 10.39 1.17
CA ASP A 94 -0.65 9.06 1.63
C ASP A 94 -1.91 8.60 0.85
N THR A 95 -2.20 7.29 0.80
CA THR A 95 -3.40 6.76 0.10
C THR A 95 -4.11 5.66 0.88
N GLU A 96 -5.44 5.64 0.77
CA GLU A 96 -6.26 4.54 1.28
C GLU A 96 -6.84 3.72 0.13
N PHE A 97 -6.73 2.39 0.24
CA PHE A 97 -7.10 1.43 -0.80
C PHE A 97 -7.52 0.09 -0.16
N PRO A 98 -8.24 -0.81 -0.87
CA PRO A 98 -8.90 -1.96 -0.26
C PRO A 98 -7.95 -3.16 -0.03
N GLY A 99 -6.74 -2.90 0.45
CA GLY A 99 -5.77 -3.92 0.86
C GLY A 99 -5.13 -4.71 -0.29
N VAL A 100 -4.95 -6.01 -0.07
CA VAL A 100 -4.25 -6.94 -0.97
C VAL A 100 -5.08 -8.23 -1.06
N VAL A 101 -5.55 -8.55 -2.27
CA VAL A 101 -6.43 -9.71 -2.55
C VAL A 101 -5.74 -10.82 -3.36
N ALA A 102 -4.66 -10.48 -4.07
CA ALA A 102 -3.95 -11.38 -4.96
C ALA A 102 -2.48 -11.57 -4.56
N ARG A 103 -1.93 -12.75 -4.87
CA ARG A 103 -0.48 -13.01 -4.83
C ARG A 103 -0.03 -13.45 -6.23
N PRO A 104 1.08 -12.94 -6.77
CA PRO A 104 1.54 -13.31 -8.09
C PRO A 104 2.05 -14.76 -8.07
N ILE A 105 1.75 -15.52 -9.14
CA ILE A 105 2.16 -16.92 -9.31
C ILE A 105 3.28 -16.97 -10.34
N GLY A 106 4.42 -17.57 -10.01
CA GLY A 106 5.55 -17.74 -10.92
C GLY A 106 6.88 -17.95 -10.19
N GLU A 107 7.95 -17.92 -10.96
CA GLU A 107 9.32 -17.79 -10.44
C GLU A 107 9.74 -16.32 -10.49
N PHE A 108 10.43 -15.85 -9.44
CA PHE A 108 10.85 -14.45 -9.27
C PHE A 108 12.37 -14.38 -9.14
N LYS A 109 12.98 -13.34 -9.71
CA LYS A 109 14.45 -13.18 -9.78
C LYS A 109 15.06 -12.85 -8.42
N SER A 110 14.29 -12.22 -7.53
CA SER A 110 14.71 -11.81 -6.19
C SER A 110 13.48 -11.60 -5.29
N THR A 111 13.70 -11.38 -3.98
CA THR A 111 12.62 -10.94 -3.09
C THR A 111 12.06 -9.58 -3.50
N THR A 112 12.90 -8.65 -3.96
CA THR A 112 12.45 -7.33 -4.43
C THR A 112 11.54 -7.45 -5.66
N ASP A 113 11.91 -8.29 -6.63
CA ASP A 113 11.09 -8.61 -7.81
C ASP A 113 9.74 -9.21 -7.39
N TYR A 114 9.71 -10.14 -6.42
CA TYR A 114 8.44 -10.64 -5.86
C TYR A 114 7.61 -9.54 -5.20
N GLN A 115 8.21 -8.67 -4.38
CA GLN A 115 7.50 -7.55 -3.75
C GLN A 115 6.94 -6.58 -4.79
N TYR A 116 7.68 -6.29 -5.86
CA TYR A 116 7.21 -5.45 -6.95
C TYR A 116 6.05 -6.11 -7.71
N GLN A 117 6.14 -7.40 -8.06
CA GLN A 117 5.03 -8.10 -8.72
C GLN A 117 3.78 -8.20 -7.82
N LEU A 118 3.95 -8.29 -6.49
CA LEU A 118 2.85 -8.29 -5.52
C LEU A 118 2.15 -6.92 -5.44
N LEU A 119 2.92 -5.83 -5.46
CA LEU A 119 2.40 -4.47 -5.59
C LEU A 119 1.63 -4.33 -6.91
N ARG A 120 2.30 -4.64 -8.02
CA ARG A 120 1.78 -4.53 -9.38
C ARG A 120 0.44 -5.24 -9.56
N CYS A 121 0.36 -6.52 -9.19
CA CYS A 121 -0.85 -7.30 -9.42
C CYS A 121 -2.06 -6.87 -8.57
N ASN A 122 -1.85 -6.13 -7.47
CA ASN A 122 -2.94 -5.61 -6.65
C ASN A 122 -3.34 -4.20 -7.08
N VAL A 123 -2.37 -3.32 -7.40
CA VAL A 123 -2.68 -1.97 -7.92
C VAL A 123 -3.42 -2.04 -9.26
N ASP A 124 -3.03 -2.95 -10.16
CA ASP A 124 -3.71 -3.13 -11.46
C ASP A 124 -5.14 -3.73 -11.32
N LEU A 125 -5.46 -4.34 -10.17
CA LEU A 125 -6.70 -5.08 -9.92
C LEU A 125 -7.71 -4.32 -9.07
N LEU A 126 -7.22 -3.50 -8.14
CA LEU A 126 -8.01 -2.80 -7.12
C LEU A 126 -8.17 -1.31 -7.45
N LYS A 127 -9.20 -0.68 -6.89
CA LYS A 127 -9.41 0.78 -7.03
C LYS A 127 -8.98 1.49 -5.76
N ILE A 128 -8.29 2.62 -5.91
CA ILE A 128 -8.01 3.56 -4.82
C ILE A 128 -9.32 4.13 -4.22
N ILE A 129 -9.32 4.42 -2.93
CA ILE A 129 -10.47 4.95 -2.18
C ILE A 129 -10.21 6.40 -1.78
N GLN A 130 -9.01 6.73 -1.26
CA GLN A 130 -8.59 8.11 -0.97
C GLN A 130 -7.16 8.43 -1.41
N VAL A 131 -6.90 9.70 -1.70
CA VAL A 131 -5.57 10.31 -1.74
C VAL A 131 -5.57 11.51 -0.79
N GLY A 132 -4.56 11.63 0.06
CA GLY A 132 -4.31 12.83 0.86
C GLY A 132 -3.14 13.62 0.29
N LEU A 133 -3.26 14.95 0.20
CA LEU A 133 -2.16 15.85 -0.16
C LEU A 133 -2.06 16.99 0.84
N THR A 134 -0.91 17.12 1.51
CA THR A 134 -0.57 18.24 2.40
C THR A 134 0.57 19.06 1.81
N PHE A 135 0.44 20.39 1.86
CA PHE A 135 1.38 21.33 1.27
C PHE A 135 2.16 22.09 2.34
N LEU A 136 3.49 22.05 2.24
CA LEU A 136 4.44 22.71 3.15
C LEU A 136 5.48 23.51 2.35
N ASP A 137 6.11 24.50 2.97
CA ASP A 137 7.23 25.24 2.41
C ASP A 137 8.59 24.60 2.74
N GLU A 138 9.69 25.29 2.44
CA GLU A 138 11.06 24.76 2.63
C GLU A 138 11.46 24.59 4.10
N ASP A 139 10.77 25.30 5.00
CA ASP A 139 10.95 25.25 6.46
C ASP A 139 9.96 24.28 7.14
N GLY A 140 9.06 23.66 6.37
CA GLY A 140 8.02 22.76 6.90
C GLY A 140 6.78 23.49 7.43
N THR A 141 6.59 24.76 7.07
CA THR A 141 5.46 25.56 7.52
C THR A 141 4.25 25.32 6.62
N LEU A 142 3.07 25.18 7.23
CA LEU A 142 1.78 25.10 6.55
C LEU A 142 1.29 26.50 6.15
N PRO A 143 0.47 26.65 5.10
CA PRO A 143 -0.18 27.91 4.77
C PRO A 143 -0.90 28.57 5.96
N GLU A 144 -0.47 29.76 6.38
CA GLU A 144 -1.09 30.52 7.49
C GLU A 144 -2.57 30.86 7.24
N ALA A 145 -2.98 30.93 5.96
CA ALA A 145 -4.33 31.23 5.54
C ALA A 145 -4.70 30.40 4.31
N GLY A 146 -5.90 29.79 4.37
CA GLY A 146 -6.40 28.88 3.35
C GLY A 146 -6.35 27.43 3.80
N VAL A 147 -6.42 26.51 2.84
CA VAL A 147 -6.33 25.06 3.06
C VAL A 147 -4.86 24.64 2.92
N SER A 148 -4.39 23.78 3.82
CA SER A 148 -3.07 23.13 3.73
C SER A 148 -3.16 21.67 3.27
N THR A 149 -4.28 21.01 3.55
CA THR A 149 -4.47 19.56 3.40
C THR A 149 -5.76 19.26 2.66
N TRP A 150 -5.70 18.48 1.60
CA TRP A 150 -6.84 18.00 0.82
C TRP A 150 -6.97 16.49 0.92
N GLN A 151 -8.20 16.00 1.10
CA GLN A 151 -8.55 14.59 1.10
C GLN A 151 -9.49 14.31 -0.08
N PHE A 152 -8.97 13.63 -1.10
CA PHE A 152 -9.72 13.27 -2.30
C PHE A 152 -10.41 11.93 -2.12
N ASN A 153 -11.74 11.94 -2.19
CA ASN A 153 -12.57 10.74 -2.02
C ASN A 153 -12.99 10.20 -3.39
N PHE A 154 -12.46 9.04 -3.79
CA PHE A 154 -12.69 8.45 -5.11
C PHE A 154 -13.96 7.60 -5.16
N LYS A 155 -14.53 7.46 -6.37
CA LYS A 155 -15.70 6.60 -6.57
C LYS A 155 -15.32 5.12 -6.39
N PHE A 156 -16.01 4.47 -5.44
CA PHE A 156 -15.81 3.08 -5.07
C PHE A 156 -17.18 2.44 -4.76
N ASN A 157 -17.41 1.19 -5.17
CA ASN A 157 -18.67 0.48 -4.95
C ASN A 157 -18.43 -0.92 -4.37
N LEU A 158 -18.87 -1.17 -3.13
CA LEU A 158 -18.72 -2.46 -2.43
C LEU A 158 -19.50 -3.63 -3.09
N THR A 159 -20.39 -3.36 -4.05
CA THR A 159 -21.11 -4.38 -4.82
C THR A 159 -20.37 -4.77 -6.11
N GLU A 160 -19.60 -3.86 -6.69
CA GLU A 160 -18.96 -4.03 -8.01
C GLU A 160 -17.44 -4.24 -7.92
N ASP A 161 -16.79 -3.65 -6.90
CA ASP A 161 -15.35 -3.58 -6.79
C ASP A 161 -14.78 -4.70 -5.91
N MET A 162 -13.57 -5.16 -6.24
CA MET A 162 -12.84 -6.12 -5.42
C MET A 162 -12.19 -5.43 -4.22
N TYR A 163 -12.18 -6.12 -3.08
CA TYR A 163 -11.56 -5.65 -1.84
C TYR A 163 -11.16 -6.82 -0.91
N ALA A 164 -10.25 -6.54 0.02
CA ALA A 164 -10.04 -7.38 1.20
C ALA A 164 -11.01 -6.96 2.32
N GLU A 165 -11.75 -7.91 2.89
CA GLU A 165 -12.78 -7.69 3.92
C GLU A 165 -12.22 -6.93 5.14
N ASP A 166 -11.14 -7.44 5.74
CA ASP A 166 -10.42 -6.80 6.86
C ASP A 166 -10.04 -5.33 6.60
N SER A 167 -9.73 -4.98 5.34
CA SER A 167 -9.34 -3.61 4.95
C SER A 167 -10.55 -2.69 4.82
N VAL A 168 -11.69 -3.18 4.30
CA VAL A 168 -12.93 -2.41 4.27
C VAL A 168 -13.47 -2.20 5.68
N ASP A 169 -13.44 -3.22 6.54
CA ASP A 169 -13.86 -3.11 7.94
C ASP A 169 -13.01 -2.08 8.71
N LEU A 170 -11.69 -2.11 8.53
CA LEU A 170 -10.79 -1.10 9.10
C LEU A 170 -11.15 0.31 8.64
N LEU A 171 -11.33 0.51 7.33
CA LEU A 171 -11.66 1.81 6.75
C LEU A 171 -13.04 2.32 7.21
N GLN A 172 -14.05 1.45 7.32
CA GLN A 172 -15.35 1.80 7.91
C GLN A 172 -15.22 2.24 9.37
N ASN A 173 -14.46 1.50 10.17
CA ASN A 173 -14.20 1.84 11.58
C ASN A 173 -13.40 3.15 11.73
N SER A 174 -12.58 3.50 10.73
CA SER A 174 -11.86 4.76 10.64
C SER A 174 -12.69 5.92 10.07
N GLY A 175 -13.95 5.69 9.70
CA GLY A 175 -14.91 6.72 9.30
C GLY A 175 -15.15 6.90 7.80
N ILE A 176 -14.65 5.98 6.95
CA ILE A 176 -14.90 6.01 5.50
C ILE A 176 -16.37 5.72 5.19
N GLN A 177 -17.02 6.66 4.49
CA GLN A 177 -18.45 6.63 4.17
C GLN A 177 -18.67 6.01 2.78
N PHE A 178 -18.58 4.68 2.66
CA PHE A 178 -18.63 4.00 1.35
C PHE A 178 -19.86 4.33 0.49
N GLU A 179 -21.05 4.52 1.06
CA GLU A 179 -22.24 4.99 0.32
C GLU A 179 -22.02 6.37 -0.34
N LYS A 180 -21.27 7.26 0.32
CA LYS A 180 -20.89 8.58 -0.20
C LYS A 180 -19.80 8.46 -1.28
N HIS A 181 -18.87 7.52 -1.15
CA HIS A 181 -17.92 7.19 -2.22
C HIS A 181 -18.64 6.68 -3.48
N GLU A 182 -19.62 5.78 -3.34
CA GLU A 182 -20.38 5.26 -4.48
C GLU A 182 -21.17 6.36 -5.21
N THR A 183 -21.81 7.24 -4.46
CA THR A 183 -22.77 8.24 -4.99
C THR A 183 -22.16 9.58 -5.36
N GLN A 184 -21.07 10.01 -4.69
CA GLN A 184 -20.48 11.35 -4.81
C GLN A 184 -18.96 11.33 -5.06
N GLY A 185 -18.32 10.16 -5.04
CA GLY A 185 -16.88 10.01 -5.21
C GLY A 185 -16.37 10.53 -6.55
N ILE A 186 -15.10 10.95 -6.55
CA ILE A 186 -14.38 11.50 -7.69
C ILE A 186 -14.19 10.43 -8.77
N ASP A 187 -14.43 10.82 -10.03
CA ASP A 187 -14.00 10.00 -11.17
C ASP A 187 -12.46 10.03 -11.32
N ARG A 188 -11.88 8.84 -11.51
CA ARG A 188 -10.42 8.66 -11.54
C ARG A 188 -9.75 9.38 -12.71
N LEU A 189 -10.41 9.49 -13.87
CA LEU A 189 -9.86 10.14 -15.04
C LEU A 189 -9.95 11.67 -14.91
N ALA A 190 -11.06 12.18 -14.37
CA ALA A 190 -11.21 13.61 -14.04
C ALA A 190 -10.14 14.09 -13.04
N PHE A 191 -9.83 13.29 -12.02
CA PHE A 191 -8.69 13.58 -11.13
C PHE A 191 -7.36 13.59 -11.87
N ALA A 192 -7.08 12.56 -12.68
CA ALA A 192 -5.82 12.44 -13.41
C ALA A 192 -5.58 13.62 -14.38
N GLU A 193 -6.60 14.05 -15.13
CA GLU A 193 -6.53 15.21 -16.04
C GLU A 193 -6.15 16.51 -15.29
N LEU A 194 -6.79 16.77 -14.16
CA LEU A 194 -6.50 17.94 -13.33
C LEU A 194 -5.12 17.84 -12.67
N MET A 195 -4.74 16.66 -12.18
CA MET A 195 -3.42 16.42 -11.60
C MET A 195 -2.30 16.66 -12.61
N LEU A 196 -2.42 16.16 -13.85
CA LEU A 196 -1.47 16.35 -14.94
C LEU A 196 -1.29 17.83 -15.33
N SER A 197 -2.33 18.64 -15.19
CA SER A 197 -2.32 20.08 -15.53
C SER A 197 -2.09 21.02 -14.33
N SER A 198 -1.99 20.46 -13.11
CA SER A 198 -1.91 21.24 -11.86
C SER A 198 -0.54 21.87 -11.56
N GLY A 199 0.54 21.28 -12.11
CA GLY A 199 1.91 21.57 -11.71
C GLY A 199 2.43 20.79 -10.50
N LEU A 200 1.70 19.77 -10.01
CA LEU A 200 2.16 18.86 -8.95
C LEU A 200 3.17 17.80 -9.45
N VAL A 201 3.02 17.37 -10.70
CA VAL A 201 3.76 16.26 -11.32
C VAL A 201 4.54 16.74 -12.53
N LEU A 202 5.52 15.96 -12.98
CA LEU A 202 6.39 16.23 -14.13
C LEU A 202 7.30 17.49 -13.97
N LEU A 203 7.28 18.15 -12.79
CA LEU A 203 8.06 19.35 -12.50
C LEU A 203 9.10 19.08 -11.40
N PRO A 204 10.40 19.36 -11.62
CA PRO A 204 11.45 19.12 -10.63
C PRO A 204 11.45 20.10 -9.46
N GLY A 205 10.59 21.13 -9.48
CA GLY A 205 10.42 22.07 -8.38
C GLY A 205 9.54 21.56 -7.24
N VAL A 206 8.84 20.43 -7.41
CA VAL A 206 7.96 19.84 -6.40
C VAL A 206 8.68 18.67 -5.71
N LYS A 207 8.67 18.68 -4.37
CA LYS A 207 9.32 17.64 -3.55
C LYS A 207 8.25 16.82 -2.84
N TRP A 208 8.17 15.54 -3.18
CA TRP A 208 7.17 14.63 -2.64
C TRP A 208 7.65 13.97 -1.35
N LEU A 209 6.83 14.01 -0.31
CA LEU A 209 7.07 13.38 0.99
C LEU A 209 6.05 12.26 1.19
N SER A 210 6.48 11.13 1.75
CA SER A 210 5.64 9.93 1.82
C SER A 210 6.15 8.96 2.89
N PHE A 211 5.40 7.90 3.21
CA PHE A 211 5.82 6.91 4.20
C PHE A 211 5.50 5.48 3.72
N HIS A 212 6.53 4.64 3.50
CA HIS A 212 6.37 3.24 3.07
C HIS A 212 5.66 3.10 1.70
N SER A 213 5.96 3.99 0.77
CA SER A 213 5.00 4.47 -0.22
C SER A 213 4.97 3.76 -1.57
N GLY A 214 5.38 2.48 -1.59
CA GLY A 214 5.36 1.67 -2.81
C GLY A 214 3.98 1.61 -3.45
N TYR A 215 2.95 1.26 -2.66
CA TYR A 215 1.57 1.18 -3.15
C TYR A 215 1.00 2.55 -3.54
N ASP A 216 1.27 3.60 -2.77
CA ASP A 216 0.77 4.95 -3.03
C ASP A 216 1.21 5.48 -4.39
N PHE A 217 2.52 5.43 -4.66
CA PHE A 217 3.05 5.81 -5.98
C PHE A 217 2.65 4.82 -7.08
N GLY A 218 2.40 3.55 -6.73
CA GLY A 218 1.75 2.59 -7.61
C GLY A 218 0.40 3.08 -8.09
N TYR A 219 -0.51 3.44 -7.17
CA TYR A 219 -1.83 3.96 -7.53
C TYR A 219 -1.75 5.30 -8.26
N LEU A 220 -0.90 6.23 -7.83
CA LEU A 220 -0.76 7.51 -8.53
C LEU A 220 -0.23 7.33 -9.96
N LEU A 221 0.74 6.44 -10.21
CA LEU A 221 1.19 6.13 -11.57
C LEU A 221 0.12 5.41 -12.40
N ASN A 222 -0.63 4.47 -11.83
CA ASN A 222 -1.75 3.81 -12.50
C ASN A 222 -2.82 4.84 -12.93
N LEU A 223 -3.21 5.75 -12.03
CA LEU A 223 -4.14 6.85 -12.33
C LEU A 223 -3.62 7.78 -13.44
N LEU A 224 -2.38 8.25 -13.32
CA LEU A 224 -1.82 9.30 -14.18
C LEU A 224 -1.39 8.82 -15.56
N THR A 225 -1.12 7.52 -15.71
CA THR A 225 -0.86 6.89 -17.00
C THR A 225 -2.14 6.33 -17.62
N ASN A 226 -3.16 6.04 -16.80
CA ASN A 226 -4.36 5.29 -17.18
C ASN A 226 -3.99 3.96 -17.89
N GLN A 227 -2.95 3.28 -17.39
CA GLN A 227 -2.44 2.00 -17.86
C GLN A 227 -2.08 1.11 -16.66
N ASN A 228 -2.01 -0.20 -16.91
CA ASN A 228 -1.41 -1.13 -15.95
C ASN A 228 0.05 -0.77 -15.70
N LEU A 229 0.52 -1.01 -14.47
CA LEU A 229 1.89 -0.70 -14.07
C LEU A 229 2.93 -1.53 -14.88
N PRO A 230 4.14 -0.98 -15.11
CA PRO A 230 5.16 -1.62 -15.94
C PRO A 230 5.52 -3.04 -15.50
N ILE A 231 5.91 -3.91 -16.44
CA ILE A 231 6.16 -5.32 -16.11
C ILE A 231 7.41 -5.47 -15.21
N SER A 232 8.41 -4.60 -15.37
CA SER A 232 9.64 -4.63 -14.56
C SER A 232 9.69 -3.48 -13.54
N GLU A 233 10.31 -3.76 -12.40
CA GLU A 233 10.58 -2.76 -11.36
C GLU A 233 11.44 -1.59 -11.89
N GLY A 234 12.38 -1.86 -12.80
CA GLY A 234 13.23 -0.83 -13.41
C GLY A 234 12.41 0.19 -14.20
N ASP A 235 11.53 -0.28 -15.09
CA ASP A 235 10.65 0.58 -15.89
C ASP A 235 9.70 1.40 -14.99
N PHE A 236 9.25 0.82 -13.86
CA PHE A 236 8.46 1.52 -12.85
C PHE A 236 9.24 2.65 -12.18
N PHE A 237 10.50 2.45 -11.80
CA PHE A 237 11.33 3.52 -11.21
C PHE A 237 11.72 4.60 -12.23
N GLU A 238 11.91 4.26 -13.51
CA GLU A 238 12.09 5.24 -14.58
C GLU A 238 10.84 6.11 -14.76
N LEU A 239 9.66 5.50 -14.74
CA LEU A 239 8.37 6.17 -14.84
C LEU A 239 8.06 7.03 -13.59
N LEU A 240 8.34 6.50 -12.39
CA LEU A 240 8.25 7.22 -11.12
C LEU A 240 9.08 8.49 -11.17
N LYS A 241 10.35 8.40 -11.58
CA LYS A 241 11.26 9.53 -11.68
C LYS A 241 10.82 10.57 -12.72
N MET A 242 10.09 10.16 -13.76
CA MET A 242 9.54 11.08 -14.74
C MET A 242 8.40 11.92 -14.14
N TYR A 243 7.44 11.27 -13.48
CA TYR A 243 6.27 11.95 -12.89
C TYR A 243 6.56 12.65 -11.57
N PHE A 244 7.48 12.11 -10.78
CA PHE A 244 7.84 12.56 -9.42
C PHE A 244 9.37 12.68 -9.31
N PRO A 245 9.97 13.77 -9.83
CA PRO A 245 11.43 13.86 -9.94
C PRO A 245 12.18 13.90 -8.60
N ALA A 246 11.52 14.38 -7.54
CA ALA A 246 12.04 14.39 -6.18
C ALA A 246 11.05 13.73 -5.22
N VAL A 247 11.44 12.61 -4.62
CA VAL A 247 10.63 11.81 -3.68
C VAL A 247 11.47 11.43 -2.46
N TYR A 248 10.92 11.62 -1.26
CA TYR A 248 11.49 11.20 0.01
C TYR A 248 10.49 10.30 0.75
N ASP A 249 10.83 9.02 0.90
CA ASP A 249 10.09 8.09 1.75
C ASP A 249 10.68 8.13 3.17
N VAL A 250 9.92 8.67 4.13
CA VAL A 250 10.29 8.78 5.55
C VAL A 250 10.73 7.42 6.11
N LYS A 251 10.04 6.33 5.74
CA LYS A 251 10.37 4.97 6.14
C LYS A 251 11.74 4.52 5.60
N TYR A 252 12.13 4.99 4.42
CA TYR A 252 13.47 4.78 3.88
C TYR A 252 14.52 5.61 4.64
N LEU A 253 14.27 6.90 4.86
CA LEU A 253 15.18 7.80 5.61
C LEU A 253 15.44 7.29 7.04
N MET A 254 14.42 6.74 7.72
CA MET A 254 14.55 6.11 9.04
C MET A 254 15.63 5.02 9.11
N LYS A 255 16.01 4.37 8.00
CA LYS A 255 17.13 3.40 7.99
C LYS A 255 18.47 4.01 8.41
N SER A 256 18.63 5.33 8.29
CA SER A 256 19.80 6.08 8.77
C SER A 256 19.61 6.73 10.15
N CYS A 257 18.38 6.73 10.67
CA CYS A 257 18.06 7.29 11.99
C CYS A 257 18.24 6.20 13.06
N LYS A 258 19.01 6.49 14.11
CA LYS A 258 19.13 5.54 15.23
C LYS A 258 17.84 5.58 16.04
N ASN A 259 17.40 4.39 16.47
CA ASN A 259 16.22 4.11 17.30
C ASN A 259 14.84 4.26 16.62
N LEU A 260 14.64 5.19 15.67
CA LEU A 260 13.36 5.32 14.96
C LEU A 260 12.92 4.02 14.26
N LYS A 261 11.79 3.46 14.69
CA LYS A 261 11.19 2.23 14.17
C LYS A 261 9.65 2.33 14.25
N GLY A 262 8.96 1.34 13.67
CA GLY A 262 7.50 1.26 13.74
C GLY A 262 6.77 1.92 12.55
N GLY A 263 5.45 1.91 12.58
CA GLY A 263 4.56 2.58 11.63
C GLY A 263 4.51 4.11 11.80
N LEU A 264 3.81 4.81 10.91
CA LEU A 264 3.78 6.28 10.88
C LEU A 264 3.39 6.88 12.23
N GLN A 265 2.35 6.34 12.87
CA GLN A 265 1.91 6.82 14.19
C GLN A 265 2.94 6.58 15.30
N GLU A 266 3.68 5.48 15.26
CA GLU A 266 4.69 5.15 16.27
C GLU A 266 5.88 6.12 16.17
N VAL A 267 6.30 6.41 14.93
CA VAL A 267 7.38 7.36 14.63
C VAL A 267 6.98 8.80 14.97
N ALA A 268 5.76 9.20 14.62
CA ALA A 268 5.22 10.51 14.99
C ALA A 268 5.19 10.68 16.52
N ASN A 269 4.78 9.64 17.27
CA ASN A 269 4.80 9.66 18.73
C ASN A 269 6.24 9.78 19.29
N GLU A 270 7.22 9.07 18.71
CA GLU A 270 8.64 9.14 19.13
C GLU A 270 9.28 10.51 18.83
N LEU A 271 8.79 11.20 17.80
CA LEU A 271 9.20 12.56 17.42
C LEU A 271 8.35 13.68 18.06
N GLU A 272 7.42 13.34 18.96
CA GLU A 272 6.49 14.26 19.62
C GLU A 272 5.60 15.08 18.65
N VAL A 273 5.29 14.51 17.47
CA VAL A 273 4.42 15.12 16.45
C VAL A 273 2.96 14.69 16.68
N PRO A 274 2.04 15.61 17.05
CA PRO A 274 0.64 15.28 17.29
C PRO A 274 -0.12 15.08 15.97
N ARG A 275 -0.99 14.06 15.91
CA ARG A 275 -1.93 13.90 14.79
C ARG A 275 -3.02 14.97 14.85
N ILE A 276 -3.39 15.48 13.67
CA ILE A 276 -4.56 16.33 13.43
C ILE A 276 -5.44 15.59 12.41
N GLY A 277 -6.72 15.37 12.75
CA GLY A 277 -7.65 14.54 11.97
C GLY A 277 -7.73 13.07 12.42
N PRO A 278 -8.66 12.29 11.83
CA PRO A 278 -8.85 10.87 12.12
C PRO A 278 -7.66 10.03 11.65
N GLN A 279 -7.35 8.92 12.33
CA GLN A 279 -6.30 8.01 11.90
C GLN A 279 -6.83 7.04 10.83
N HIS A 280 -5.98 6.65 9.86
CA HIS A 280 -6.36 5.82 8.70
C HIS A 280 -7.40 6.53 7.83
N GLN A 281 -7.08 7.78 7.49
CA GLN A 281 -7.67 8.54 6.41
C GLN A 281 -6.59 9.39 5.76
N ALA A 282 -6.50 9.30 4.44
CA ALA A 282 -5.31 9.71 3.70
C ALA A 282 -4.91 11.18 3.93
N GLY A 283 -5.85 12.10 4.13
CA GLY A 283 -5.55 13.51 4.39
C GLY A 283 -4.82 13.73 5.73
N SER A 284 -5.28 13.07 6.79
CA SER A 284 -4.69 13.13 8.12
C SER A 284 -3.32 12.43 8.17
N ASP A 285 -3.20 11.28 7.49
CA ASP A 285 -1.94 10.54 7.39
C ASP A 285 -0.90 11.25 6.48
N ALA A 286 -1.33 11.95 5.42
CA ALA A 286 -0.48 12.85 4.64
C ALA A 286 0.03 14.04 5.47
N LEU A 287 -0.84 14.66 6.28
CA LEU A 287 -0.47 15.77 7.16
C LEU A 287 0.54 15.32 8.21
N LEU A 288 0.28 14.19 8.86
CA LEU A 288 1.20 13.60 9.83
C LEU A 288 2.54 13.23 9.19
N THR A 289 2.52 12.68 7.96
CA THR A 289 3.73 12.37 7.18
C THR A 289 4.58 13.60 6.91
N GLY A 290 3.97 14.71 6.49
CA GLY A 290 4.69 15.98 6.25
C GLY A 290 5.35 16.53 7.51
N GLN A 291 4.60 16.62 8.61
CA GLN A 291 5.12 17.11 9.89
C GLN A 291 6.21 16.19 10.46
N THR A 292 6.03 14.87 10.36
CA THR A 292 7.01 13.84 10.77
C THR A 292 8.30 13.94 9.95
N PHE A 293 8.22 14.17 8.64
CA PHE A 293 9.39 14.38 7.79
C PHE A 293 10.22 15.59 8.24
N PHE A 294 9.61 16.75 8.43
CA PHE A 294 10.34 17.96 8.82
C PHE A 294 10.92 17.84 10.24
N LYS A 295 10.20 17.23 11.19
CA LYS A 295 10.74 16.97 12.53
C LYS A 295 11.91 15.99 12.53
N MET A 296 11.84 14.95 11.69
CA MET A 296 12.95 14.01 11.49
C MET A 296 14.15 14.69 10.81
N LYS A 297 13.93 15.56 9.82
CA LYS A 297 14.94 16.35 9.09
C LYS A 297 15.75 17.23 10.06
N GLU A 298 15.05 17.99 10.91
CA GLU A 298 15.65 18.80 11.99
C GLU A 298 16.52 17.93 12.92
N MET A 299 15.97 16.83 13.44
CA MET A 299 16.59 16.05 14.52
C MET A 299 17.72 15.10 14.09
N PHE A 300 17.68 14.56 12.86
CA PHE A 300 18.59 13.49 12.41
C PHE A 300 19.44 13.84 11.19
N PHE A 301 19.14 14.95 10.51
CA PHE A 301 19.77 15.32 9.24
C PHE A 301 20.37 16.74 9.24
N GLU A 302 20.42 17.45 10.38
CA GLU A 302 21.01 18.80 10.48
C GLU A 302 20.41 19.80 9.47
N ASP A 303 19.11 19.62 9.19
CA ASP A 303 18.35 20.35 8.17
C ASP A 303 18.77 20.18 6.70
N ASP A 304 19.65 19.22 6.39
CA ASP A 304 20.13 18.91 5.04
C ASP A 304 20.01 17.42 4.69
N ILE A 305 19.30 17.10 3.61
CA ILE A 305 19.07 15.72 3.16
C ILE A 305 19.88 15.50 1.88
N ASP A 306 20.77 14.51 1.91
CA ASP A 306 21.56 14.10 0.75
C ASP A 306 20.69 13.47 -0.34
N ASP A 307 20.27 14.28 -1.31
CA ASP A 307 19.55 13.89 -2.53
C ASP A 307 20.17 12.63 -3.18
N SER A 308 21.50 12.52 -3.22
CA SER A 308 22.19 11.40 -3.90
C SER A 308 22.00 10.06 -3.22
N LYS A 309 21.62 10.07 -1.93
CA LYS A 309 21.42 8.90 -1.08
C LYS A 309 19.96 8.59 -0.82
N TYR A 310 19.09 9.59 -0.77
CA TYR A 310 17.69 9.43 -0.32
C TYR A 310 16.64 9.73 -1.38
N CYS A 311 16.91 10.61 -2.34
CA CYS A 311 15.92 11.00 -3.34
C CYS A 311 15.55 9.81 -4.25
N GLY A 312 14.26 9.62 -4.50
CA GLY A 312 13.72 8.58 -5.39
C GLY A 312 13.74 7.16 -4.83
N HIS A 313 14.17 6.96 -3.58
CA HIS A 313 14.24 5.64 -2.95
C HIS A 313 13.00 5.35 -2.11
N LEU A 314 12.17 4.41 -2.55
CA LEU A 314 11.02 3.92 -1.79
C LEU A 314 11.43 2.81 -0.81
N TYR A 315 10.70 2.67 0.29
CA TYR A 315 10.89 1.56 1.22
C TYR A 315 10.23 0.28 0.66
N ALA A 316 11.06 -0.66 0.21
CA ALA A 316 10.66 -2.06 0.11
C ALA A 316 10.77 -2.74 1.49
N PRO A 317 9.81 -3.59 1.89
CA PRO A 317 9.88 -4.34 3.15
C PRO A 317 11.06 -5.34 3.14
N PRO A 318 11.74 -5.53 4.29
CA PRO A 318 12.89 -6.43 4.39
C PRO A 318 12.46 -7.91 4.27
N SER A 319 13.31 -8.70 3.61
CA SER A 319 13.06 -10.09 3.28
C SER A 319 12.92 -10.99 4.51
N SER A 320 11.77 -11.65 4.66
CA SER A 320 11.59 -12.81 5.55
C SER A 320 10.87 -13.95 4.83
N VAL A 321 11.53 -14.56 3.84
CA VAL A 321 11.15 -15.87 3.31
C VAL A 321 12.20 -16.88 3.75
N ASN A 322 11.85 -17.71 4.74
CA ASN A 322 12.65 -18.89 5.06
C ASN A 322 12.48 -19.92 3.94
N SER A 323 13.53 -20.16 3.15
CA SER A 323 13.57 -21.17 2.10
C SER A 323 13.59 -22.60 2.66
N SER A 324 12.43 -23.10 3.08
CA SER A 324 12.21 -24.48 3.51
C SER A 324 11.29 -25.23 2.53
N THR A 325 11.63 -25.20 1.24
CA THR A 325 10.93 -26.00 0.22
C THR A 325 11.40 -27.45 0.31
N THR A 326 10.76 -28.23 1.19
CA THR A 326 10.95 -29.68 1.22
C THR A 326 10.30 -30.29 -0.02
N VAL A 327 11.10 -30.54 -1.06
CA VAL A 327 10.65 -31.21 -2.28
C VAL A 327 10.22 -32.65 -1.96
N VAL A 328 8.91 -32.90 -1.91
CA VAL A 328 8.38 -34.26 -1.77
C VAL A 328 8.42 -34.92 -3.15
N ASN A 329 9.44 -35.74 -3.36
CA ASN A 329 9.62 -36.50 -4.60
C ASN A 329 8.51 -37.55 -4.76
N SER A 330 7.60 -37.36 -5.71
CA SER A 330 6.61 -38.36 -6.09
C SER A 330 7.28 -39.51 -6.85
N THR A 331 7.48 -40.63 -6.16
CA THR A 331 8.06 -41.85 -6.76
C THR A 331 6.95 -42.86 -7.04
N THR A 332 6.89 -43.34 -8.28
CA THR A 332 5.89 -44.30 -8.76
C THR A 332 6.14 -45.73 -8.27
N SER A 333 5.10 -46.46 -7.83
CA SER A 333 5.08 -47.94 -7.89
C SER A 333 3.67 -48.56 -7.82
N SER A 334 3.35 -49.33 -8.86
CA SER A 334 2.59 -50.60 -8.90
C SER A 334 1.33 -50.84 -8.04
N ALA A 335 0.26 -51.28 -8.72
CA ALA A 335 -0.94 -51.89 -8.14
C ALA A 335 -0.69 -53.24 -7.42
N PRO A 336 -1.68 -53.71 -6.63
CA PRO A 336 -2.14 -55.09 -6.76
C PRO A 336 -3.68 -55.23 -6.90
N SER A 337 -4.12 -56.46 -7.16
CA SER A 337 -5.46 -56.83 -7.66
C SER A 337 -6.37 -57.58 -6.66
N GLY A 338 -7.69 -57.41 -6.81
CA GLY A 338 -8.75 -58.30 -6.27
C GLY A 338 -9.50 -57.78 -5.02
N SER A 339 -10.78 -58.11 -4.76
CA SER A 339 -11.75 -58.92 -5.54
C SER A 339 -13.17 -58.93 -4.89
N VAL A 340 -14.26 -58.96 -5.70
CA VAL A 340 -15.69 -59.32 -5.35
C VAL A 340 -16.40 -58.34 -4.36
N ASP A 341 -17.68 -57.94 -4.46
CA ASP A 341 -18.93 -58.68 -4.82
C ASP A 341 -20.08 -57.79 -5.43
N SER A 342 -21.15 -58.47 -5.85
CA SER A 342 -22.46 -58.14 -6.49
C SER A 342 -23.24 -56.87 -6.03
N SER A 343 -24.26 -56.34 -6.74
CA SER A 343 -25.34 -56.99 -7.53
C SER A 343 -26.12 -56.09 -8.53
N GLU A 344 -26.61 -56.68 -9.64
CA GLU A 344 -27.89 -56.43 -10.40
C GLU A 344 -28.27 -55.01 -10.93
N ALA A 345 -28.99 -54.81 -12.05
CA ALA A 345 -29.31 -55.62 -13.25
C ALA A 345 -29.99 -54.76 -14.36
N SER A 346 -29.84 -55.13 -15.66
CA SER A 346 -30.68 -54.78 -16.85
C SER A 346 -30.86 -53.28 -17.23
N THR A 347 -30.91 -52.85 -18.51
CA THR A 347 -31.58 -53.43 -19.69
C THR A 347 -30.85 -53.08 -21.02
N GLU A 348 -31.24 -53.75 -22.11
CA GLU A 348 -30.53 -53.93 -23.39
C GLU A 348 -30.71 -52.81 -24.46
N GLN A 349 -29.73 -52.74 -25.40
CA GLN A 349 -29.83 -52.73 -26.89
C GLN A 349 -30.88 -51.84 -27.62
N SER A 350 -30.72 -51.32 -28.84
CA SER A 350 -29.65 -51.24 -29.87
C SER A 350 -30.08 -50.11 -30.88
N ALA A 351 -29.51 -49.81 -32.05
CA ALA A 351 -28.52 -50.47 -32.92
C ALA A 351 -27.77 -49.44 -33.82
N SER A 352 -26.83 -49.91 -34.64
CA SER A 352 -26.06 -49.18 -35.65
C SER A 352 -26.63 -49.32 -37.08
N THR A 353 -26.43 -48.32 -37.95
CA THR A 353 -26.01 -48.57 -39.36
C THR A 353 -25.34 -47.35 -40.02
N ASN A 354 -24.64 -47.64 -41.13
CA ASN A 354 -23.58 -46.85 -41.76
C ASN A 354 -24.02 -45.94 -42.93
N GLU A 355 -23.15 -44.97 -43.24
CA GLU A 355 -22.71 -44.50 -44.58
C GLU A 355 -23.74 -44.13 -45.67
N ASN A 356 -23.54 -42.94 -46.28
CA ASN A 356 -22.95 -42.89 -47.62
C ASN A 356 -22.28 -41.54 -47.96
N ILE A 357 -21.33 -41.54 -48.91
CA ILE A 357 -20.57 -40.36 -49.37
C ILE A 357 -20.77 -40.16 -50.88
N THR A 358 -21.10 -38.93 -51.31
CA THR A 358 -20.95 -38.35 -52.67
C THR A 358 -21.02 -36.82 -52.50
N SER A 359 -19.93 -36.05 -52.60
CA SER A 359 -19.14 -35.65 -53.79
C SER A 359 -19.67 -34.39 -54.51
N ASP A 360 -18.72 -33.49 -54.79
CA ASP A 360 -18.70 -32.41 -55.80
C ASP A 360 -18.92 -30.94 -55.34
N GLU A 361 -17.78 -30.23 -55.30
CA GLU A 361 -17.58 -28.79 -55.57
C GLU A 361 -17.76 -28.48 -57.10
N PRO A 362 -17.69 -27.22 -57.63
CA PRO A 362 -17.11 -26.00 -57.05
C PRO A 362 -17.85 -24.65 -57.31
N ALA A 363 -17.22 -23.57 -56.83
CA ALA A 363 -17.11 -22.22 -57.44
C ALA A 363 -18.27 -21.17 -57.34
N ALA A 364 -18.04 -20.22 -56.43
CA ALA A 364 -18.06 -18.75 -56.62
C ALA A 364 -19.03 -18.06 -57.61
N ASN A 365 -19.89 -17.16 -57.10
CA ASN A 365 -19.82 -15.71 -57.38
C ASN A 365 -20.92 -14.88 -56.67
N GLY A 366 -20.54 -13.71 -56.13
CA GLY A 366 -21.18 -12.43 -56.49
C GLY A 366 -22.32 -11.82 -55.65
N VAL A 367 -21.95 -10.72 -54.95
CA VAL A 367 -22.60 -9.37 -54.99
C VAL A 367 -24.02 -9.15 -54.42
N SER A 368 -24.13 -8.06 -53.63
CA SER A 368 -25.34 -7.36 -53.14
C SER A 368 -26.15 -8.09 -52.05
N SER A 369 -26.62 -7.42 -50.98
CA SER A 369 -26.71 -5.98 -50.68
C SER A 369 -26.52 -5.72 -49.19
#